data_AF-A0A6J2U804-F1
#
_entry.id   AF-A0A6J2U804-F1
#
_cell.length_a   1.000
_cell.length_b   1.000
_cell.length_c   1.000
_cell.angle_alpha   90.00
_cell.angle_beta   90.00
_cell.angle_gamma   90.00
#
_symmetry.space_group_name_H-M   'P 1'
#
loop_
_entity.id
_entity.type
_entity.pdbx_description
1 polymer ?
#
loop_
_entity_poly.entity_id
_entity_poly.type
_entity_poly.pdbx_seq_one_letter_code
_entity_poly.pdbx_strand_id
1 'polypeptide(L)'
;MEKLKAMEANPFKRPMNALQKQWYRVLLARRVAFGQRPPPDEKELTYADICHKRYMAAFRRYNERFRREMEKHEQMQRCAIDAMRVHRTFAITTLWPPLHSKTEINSTLETLEKVLTVKERRRLEQILKQGETSRTRRF
;
A
#
# COMPACT_ATOMS: atom_id res chain seq x y z
N MET A 1 -26.12 -20.20 48.35
CA MET A 1 -25.66 -20.41 46.95
C MET A 1 -26.12 -19.25 46.08
N GLU A 2 -25.65 -18.02 46.32
CA GLU A 2 -26.17 -16.84 45.59
C GLU A 2 -25.13 -15.73 45.35
N LYS A 3 -23.84 -15.99 45.59
CA LYS A 3 -22.78 -14.97 45.48
C LYS A 3 -21.74 -15.26 44.39
N LEU A 4 -22.14 -15.86 43.26
CA LEU A 4 -21.27 -16.11 42.11
C LEU A 4 -21.94 -15.73 40.77
N LYS A 5 -22.59 -14.57 40.69
CA LYS A 5 -23.15 -14.06 39.42
C LYS A 5 -22.81 -12.60 39.11
N ALA A 6 -21.78 -12.04 39.75
CA ALA A 6 -21.42 -10.63 39.63
C ALA A 6 -20.02 -10.37 39.05
N MET A 7 -19.49 -11.29 38.23
CA MET A 7 -18.16 -11.12 37.60
C MET A 7 -18.17 -11.20 36.06
N GLU A 8 -19.19 -10.66 35.37
CA GLU A 8 -19.10 -10.60 33.90
C GLU A 8 -19.81 -9.42 33.21
N ALA A 9 -20.05 -8.32 33.93
CA ALA A 9 -20.50 -7.08 33.30
C ALA A 9 -19.38 -6.04 33.37
N ASN A 10 -18.71 -5.82 32.24
CA ASN A 10 -17.66 -4.79 32.11
C ASN A 10 -18.21 -3.44 32.61
N PRO A 11 -17.64 -2.86 33.70
CA PRO A 11 -18.20 -1.68 34.37
C PRO A 11 -18.12 -0.41 33.53
N PHE A 12 -17.40 -0.44 32.41
CA PHE A 12 -17.27 0.68 31.47
C PHE A 12 -18.20 0.58 30.26
N LYS A 13 -19.01 -0.48 30.13
CA LYS A 13 -20.03 -0.57 29.08
C LYS A 13 -21.21 0.32 29.43
N ARG A 14 -21.19 1.56 28.93
CA ARG A 14 -22.38 2.41 28.94
C ARG A 14 -23.45 1.76 28.04
N PRO A 15 -24.69 1.57 28.50
CA PRO A 15 -25.75 1.04 27.64
C PRO A 15 -25.97 2.02 26.49
N MET A 16 -25.79 1.51 25.26
CA MET A 16 -25.92 2.32 24.06
C MET A 16 -27.39 2.73 23.88
N ASN A 17 -27.65 4.04 23.74
CA ASN A 17 -28.99 4.59 23.52
C ASN A 17 -29.59 4.00 22.22
N ALA A 18 -30.92 3.95 22.11
CA ALA A 18 -31.64 3.43 20.95
C ALA A 18 -31.15 4.06 19.63
N LEU A 19 -30.91 5.37 19.63
CA LEU A 19 -30.36 6.09 18.48
C LEU A 19 -28.94 5.61 18.14
N GLN A 20 -28.06 5.45 19.13
CA GLN A 20 -26.69 4.98 18.92
C GLN A 20 -26.68 3.54 18.37
N LYS A 21 -27.60 2.66 18.83
CA LYS A 21 -27.80 1.32 18.27
C LYS A 21 -28.20 1.37 16.79
N GLN A 22 -29.06 2.32 16.42
CA GLN A 22 -29.47 2.52 15.02
C GLN A 22 -28.29 2.98 14.16
N TRP A 23 -27.50 3.96 14.60
CA TRP A 23 -26.30 4.41 13.89
C TRP A 23 -25.25 3.31 13.76
N TYR A 24 -25.04 2.52 14.80
CA TYR A 24 -24.09 1.40 14.76
C TYR A 24 -24.52 0.29 13.78
N ARG A 25 -25.83 -0.01 13.69
CA ARG A 25 -26.38 -0.92 12.67
C ARG A 25 -26.15 -0.40 11.26
N VAL A 26 -26.33 0.90 11.02
CA VAL A 26 -26.06 1.53 9.72
C VAL A 26 -24.58 1.46 9.36
N LEU A 27 -23.69 1.72 10.31
CA LEU A 27 -22.24 1.62 10.10
C LEU A 27 -21.80 0.18 9.80
N LEU A 28 -22.36 -0.80 10.51
CA LEU A 28 -22.14 -2.22 10.23
C LEU A 28 -22.69 -2.61 8.86
N ALA A 29 -23.92 -2.24 8.53
CA ALA A 29 -24.52 -2.50 7.22
C ALA A 29 -23.70 -1.88 6.09
N ARG A 30 -23.19 -0.66 6.26
CA ARG A 30 -22.30 0.00 5.30
C ARG A 30 -20.97 -0.75 5.15
N ARG A 31 -20.35 -1.16 6.25
CA ARG A 31 -19.11 -1.97 6.23
C ARG A 31 -19.34 -3.34 5.57
N VAL A 32 -20.46 -3.99 5.85
CA VAL A 32 -20.82 -5.30 5.29
C VAL A 32 -21.17 -5.17 3.79
N ALA A 33 -21.85 -4.10 3.40
CA ALA A 33 -22.18 -3.82 2.00
C ALA A 33 -20.94 -3.57 1.12
N PHE A 34 -19.88 -2.95 1.65
CA PHE A 34 -18.60 -2.83 0.93
C PHE A 34 -17.78 -4.14 0.88
N GLY A 35 -18.12 -5.13 1.72
CA GLY A 35 -17.43 -6.41 1.78
C GLY A 35 -18.02 -7.50 0.89
N GLN A 36 -19.27 -7.35 0.44
CA GLN A 36 -19.86 -8.27 -0.52
C GLN A 36 -19.38 -7.91 -1.93
N ARG A 37 -18.31 -8.58 -2.36
CA ARG A 37 -17.99 -8.67 -3.78
C ARG A 37 -19.24 -9.21 -4.48
N PRO A 38 -19.77 -8.57 -5.53
CA PRO A 38 -20.87 -9.14 -6.28
C PRO A 38 -20.49 -10.58 -6.67
N PRO A 39 -21.46 -11.53 -6.65
CA PRO A 39 -21.19 -12.87 -7.13
C PRO A 39 -20.57 -12.72 -8.52
N PRO A 40 -19.50 -13.46 -8.82
CA PRO A 40 -18.87 -13.35 -10.13
C PRO A 40 -19.96 -13.65 -11.16
N ASP A 41 -20.24 -12.68 -12.04
CA ASP A 41 -20.99 -12.98 -13.27
C ASP A 41 -20.32 -14.22 -13.85
N GLU A 42 -21.08 -15.29 -14.13
CA GLU A 42 -20.61 -16.49 -14.82
C GLU A 42 -20.30 -16.14 -16.28
N LYS A 43 -19.35 -15.24 -16.49
CA LYS A 43 -18.79 -14.92 -17.79
C LYS A 43 -17.81 -16.02 -18.10
N GLU A 44 -18.04 -16.70 -19.22
CA GLU A 44 -17.09 -17.63 -19.79
C GLU A 44 -15.72 -16.94 -19.88
N LEU A 45 -14.71 -17.53 -19.26
CA LEU A 45 -13.37 -16.97 -19.22
C LEU A 45 -12.81 -16.96 -20.64
N THR A 46 -12.57 -15.77 -21.18
CA THR A 46 -11.94 -15.66 -22.49
C THR A 46 -10.47 -16.07 -22.39
N TYR A 47 -9.87 -16.49 -23.50
CA TYR A 47 -8.43 -16.78 -23.54
C TYR A 47 -7.57 -15.56 -23.12
N ALA A 48 -8.02 -14.35 -23.44
CA ALA A 48 -7.38 -13.11 -23.02
C ALA A 48 -7.33 -12.98 -21.48
N ASP A 49 -8.42 -13.35 -20.78
CA ASP A 49 -8.48 -13.35 -19.32
C ASP A 49 -7.49 -14.34 -18.70
N ILE A 50 -7.35 -15.52 -19.32
CA ILE A 50 -6.39 -16.55 -18.90
C ILE A 50 -4.96 -16.03 -19.06
N CYS A 51 -4.64 -15.43 -20.21
CA CYS A 51 -3.33 -14.84 -20.48
C CYS A 51 -3.02 -13.69 -19.51
N HIS A 52 -3.99 -12.82 -19.25
CA HIS A 52 -3.83 -11.73 -18.28
C HIS A 52 -3.57 -12.26 -16.87
N LYS A 53 -4.32 -13.27 -16.42
CA LYS A 53 -4.09 -13.94 -15.13
C LYS A 53 -2.69 -14.55 -15.04
N ARG A 54 -2.23 -15.22 -16.10
CA ARG A 54 -0.88 -15.81 -16.18
C ARG A 54 0.20 -14.73 -16.11
N TYR A 55 0.04 -13.66 -16.88
CA TYR A 55 0.96 -12.52 -16.86
C TYR A 55 1.02 -11.89 -15.46
N MET A 56 -0.12 -11.61 -14.84
CA MET A 56 -0.17 -11.03 -13.50
C MET A 56 0.47 -11.95 -12.44
N ALA A 57 0.27 -13.26 -12.55
CA ALA A 57 0.94 -14.22 -11.68
C ALA A 57 2.46 -14.22 -11.88
N ALA A 58 2.94 -14.20 -13.13
CA ALA A 58 4.35 -14.13 -13.45
C ALA A 58 4.99 -12.81 -12.97
N PHE A 59 4.31 -11.69 -13.20
CA PHE A 59 4.72 -10.36 -12.74
C PHE A 59 4.88 -10.31 -11.21
N ARG A 60 3.91 -10.86 -10.45
CA ARG A 60 4.01 -10.94 -8.98
C ARG A 60 5.20 -11.78 -8.54
N ARG A 61 5.40 -12.97 -9.14
CA ARG A 61 6.53 -13.85 -8.83
C ARG A 61 7.87 -13.20 -9.12
N TYR A 62 7.97 -12.52 -10.26
CA TYR A 62 9.17 -11.76 -10.63
C TYR A 62 9.47 -10.68 -9.60
N ASN A 63 8.48 -9.84 -9.26
CA ASN A 63 8.68 -8.75 -8.30
C ASN A 63 9.00 -9.25 -6.88
N GLU A 64 8.39 -10.35 -6.46
CA GLU A 64 8.72 -10.98 -5.18
C GLU A 64 10.18 -11.46 -5.15
N ARG A 65 10.62 -12.14 -6.22
CA ARG A 65 12.00 -12.60 -6.35
C ARG A 65 12.98 -11.43 -6.41
N PHE A 66 12.66 -10.41 -7.20
CA PHE A 66 13.47 -9.21 -7.34
C PHE A 66 13.67 -8.50 -5.98
N ARG A 67 12.60 -8.34 -5.19
CA ARG A 67 12.71 -7.77 -3.84
C ARG A 67 13.63 -8.58 -2.92
N ARG A 68 13.53 -9.90 -2.97
CA ARG A 68 14.40 -10.79 -2.18
C ARG A 68 15.86 -10.69 -2.60
N GLU A 69 16.12 -10.63 -3.91
CA GLU A 69 17.48 -10.47 -4.44
C GLU A 69 18.06 -9.11 -4.07
N MET A 70 17.25 -8.06 -4.13
CA MET A 70 17.59 -6.71 -3.70
C MET A 70 17.97 -6.63 -2.21
N GLU A 71 17.14 -7.19 -1.35
CA GLU A 71 17.40 -7.22 0.10
C GLU A 71 18.71 -7.95 0.42
N LYS A 72 18.97 -9.09 -0.24
CA LYS A 72 20.25 -9.80 -0.10
C LYS A 72 21.42 -8.95 -0.62
N HIS A 73 21.23 -8.24 -1.73
CA HIS A 73 22.29 -7.41 -2.31
C HIS A 73 22.66 -6.23 -1.42
N GLU A 74 21.69 -5.63 -0.73
CA GLU A 74 21.91 -4.60 0.28
C GLU A 74 22.64 -5.16 1.51
N GLN A 75 22.25 -6.35 2.00
CA GLN A 75 22.90 -7.02 3.13
C GLN A 75 24.35 -7.45 2.83
N MET A 76 24.67 -7.73 1.57
CA MET A 76 26.03 -8.07 1.14
C MET A 76 27.00 -6.88 1.13
N GLN A 77 26.49 -5.64 1.29
CA GLN A 77 27.37 -4.47 1.31
C GLN A 77 28.17 -4.40 2.60
N ARG A 78 29.45 -4.02 2.48
CA ARG A 78 30.38 -3.96 3.61
C ARG A 78 30.02 -2.90 4.65
N CYS A 79 29.43 -1.79 4.20
CA CYS A 79 29.15 -0.62 5.02
C CYS A 79 27.71 -0.15 4.82
N ALA A 80 27.12 0.45 5.86
CA ALA A 80 25.76 1.01 5.79
C ALA A 80 25.61 2.11 4.72
N ILE A 81 26.67 2.87 4.44
CA ILE A 81 26.68 3.88 3.37
C ILE A 81 26.60 3.23 1.98
N ASP A 82 27.25 2.08 1.79
CA ASP A 82 27.24 1.36 0.53
C ASP A 82 25.90 0.64 0.35
N ALA A 83 25.35 0.06 1.41
CA ALA A 83 23.98 -0.46 1.43
C ALA A 83 22.96 0.62 1.06
N MET A 84 23.09 1.84 1.63
CA MET A 84 22.22 2.97 1.28
C MET A 84 22.39 3.42 -0.17
N ARG A 85 23.61 3.44 -0.70
CA ARG A 85 23.87 3.78 -2.11
C ARG A 85 23.28 2.74 -3.04
N VAL A 86 23.44 1.45 -2.72
CA VAL A 86 22.82 0.34 -3.45
C VAL A 86 21.30 0.48 -3.39
N HIS A 87 20.71 0.58 -2.21
CA HIS A 87 19.28 0.82 -2.04
C HIS A 87 18.80 2.03 -2.85
N ARG A 88 19.50 3.17 -2.80
CA ARG A 88 19.12 4.37 -3.58
C ARG A 88 19.24 4.16 -5.09
N THR A 89 20.30 3.47 -5.53
CA THR A 89 20.57 3.20 -6.96
C THR A 89 19.61 2.14 -7.51
N PHE A 90 19.04 1.29 -6.69
CA PHE A 90 18.10 0.28 -7.18
C PHE A 90 16.63 0.61 -6.84
N ALA A 91 16.35 1.29 -5.73
CA ALA A 91 15.00 1.71 -5.34
C ALA A 91 14.50 2.95 -6.10
N ILE A 92 15.41 3.83 -6.54
CA ILE A 92 15.06 4.98 -7.41
C ILE A 92 15.22 4.62 -8.89
N THR A 93 16.06 3.62 -9.22
CA THR A 93 16.32 3.24 -10.60
C THR A 93 16.36 1.72 -10.76
N THR A 94 15.19 1.07 -10.73
CA THR A 94 15.04 -0.28 -11.30
C THR A 94 15.04 -0.26 -12.83
N LEU A 95 15.75 0.68 -13.48
CA LEU A 95 16.13 0.82 -14.90
C LEU A 95 16.24 2.32 -15.24
N TRP A 96 17.28 2.74 -15.97
CA TRP A 96 17.19 3.93 -16.82
C TRP A 96 17.70 3.59 -18.22
N PRO A 97 17.03 4.03 -19.31
CA PRO A 97 16.08 5.15 -19.42
C PRO A 97 14.60 4.70 -19.64
N PRO A 98 13.69 5.61 -20.03
CA PRO A 98 12.68 6.32 -19.24
C PRO A 98 11.34 5.56 -19.14
N LEU A 99 11.23 4.46 -18.39
CA LEU A 99 9.97 3.69 -18.34
C LEU A 99 9.56 3.31 -16.92
N HIS A 100 9.65 4.22 -15.95
CA HIS A 100 8.70 4.09 -14.86
C HIS A 100 7.31 4.34 -15.43
N SER A 101 6.48 3.30 -15.44
CA SER A 101 5.06 3.53 -15.67
C SER A 101 4.55 4.50 -14.61
N LYS A 102 3.64 5.40 -14.97
CA LYS A 102 3.00 6.32 -14.00
C LYS A 102 2.50 5.57 -12.76
N THR A 103 2.10 4.31 -12.93
CA THR A 103 1.70 3.41 -11.85
C THR A 103 2.83 3.10 -10.85
N GLU A 104 4.06 2.88 -11.31
CA GLU A 104 5.20 2.57 -10.45
C GLU A 104 5.66 3.81 -9.66
N ILE A 105 5.62 4.98 -10.32
CA ILE A 105 5.86 6.27 -9.66
C ILE A 105 4.82 6.51 -8.58
N ASN A 106 3.54 6.28 -8.88
CA ASN A 106 2.48 6.46 -7.89
C ASN A 106 2.61 5.47 -6.73
N SER A 107 2.91 4.20 -7.01
CA SER A 107 3.12 3.19 -5.96
C SER A 107 4.30 3.49 -5.05
N THR A 108 5.40 4.01 -5.60
CA THR A 108 6.58 4.40 -4.82
C THR A 108 6.31 5.65 -4.00
N LEU A 109 5.64 6.66 -4.57
CA LEU A 109 5.19 7.85 -3.84
C LEU A 109 4.24 7.49 -2.70
N GLU A 110 3.23 6.67 -2.94
CA GLU A 110 2.29 6.20 -1.90
C GLU A 110 2.99 5.45 -0.76
N THR A 111 4.07 4.72 -1.07
CA THR A 111 4.86 4.00 -0.06
C THR A 111 5.72 4.96 0.73
N LEU A 112 6.39 5.90 0.04
CA LEU A 112 7.22 6.93 0.66
C LEU A 112 6.41 7.85 1.56
N GLU A 113 5.21 8.27 1.13
CA GLU A 113 4.33 9.13 1.92
C GLU A 113 3.91 8.52 3.27
N LYS A 114 3.90 7.18 3.38
CA LYS A 114 3.59 6.47 4.64
C LYS A 114 4.75 6.46 5.62
N VAL A 115 5.99 6.59 5.14
CA VAL A 115 7.22 6.47 5.94
C VAL A 115 7.82 7.84 6.26
N LEU A 116 7.60 8.83 5.40
CA LEU A 116 8.19 10.17 5.52
C LEU A 116 7.58 10.97 6.69
N THR A 117 8.44 11.65 7.43
CA THR A 117 8.03 12.67 8.39
C THR A 117 7.53 13.93 7.68
N VAL A 118 6.78 14.79 8.39
CA VAL A 118 6.20 16.03 7.83
C VAL A 118 7.27 16.96 7.21
N LYS A 119 8.48 17.01 7.80
CA LYS A 119 9.59 17.81 7.27
C LYS A 119 10.13 17.23 5.96
N GLU A 120 10.28 15.91 5.90
CA GLU A 120 10.78 15.22 4.71
C GLU A 120 9.79 15.28 3.55
N ARG A 121 8.49 15.19 3.84
CA ARG A 121 7.42 15.36 2.85
C ARG A 121 7.43 16.75 2.21
N ARG A 122 7.53 17.82 3.01
CA ARG A 122 7.64 19.19 2.49
C ARG A 122 8.87 19.39 1.61
N ARG A 123 10.00 18.78 2.00
CA ARG A 123 11.23 18.82 1.20
C ARG A 123 11.06 18.08 -0.13
N LEU A 124 10.39 16.93 -0.13
CA LEU A 124 10.08 16.18 -1.34
C LEU A 124 9.21 16.99 -2.30
N GLU A 125 8.14 17.63 -1.80
CA GLU A 125 7.27 18.51 -2.60
C GLU A 125 8.04 19.68 -3.24
N GLN A 126 8.99 20.28 -2.49
CA GLN A 126 9.85 21.34 -3.01
C GLN A 126 10.75 20.84 -4.14
N ILE A 127 11.38 19.67 -3.97
CA ILE A 127 12.23 19.06 -4.99
C ILE A 127 11.43 18.74 -6.26
N LEU A 128 10.21 18.21 -6.11
CA LEU A 128 9.33 17.90 -7.25
C LEU A 128 8.93 19.18 -8.02
N LYS A 129 8.51 20.23 -7.31
CA LYS A 129 8.21 21.54 -7.94
C LYS A 129 9.42 22.17 -8.64
N GLN A 130 10.61 22.05 -8.05
CA GLN A 130 11.85 22.55 -8.66
C GLN A 130 12.25 21.76 -9.92
N GLY A 131 12.01 20.44 -9.92
CA GLY A 131 12.24 19.59 -11.09
C GLY A 131 11.33 19.96 -12.28
N GLU A 132 10.06 20.28 -12.02
CA GLU A 132 9.10 20.70 -13.04
C GLU A 132 9.48 22.04 -13.67
N THR A 133 9.78 23.05 -12.85
CA THR A 133 10.19 24.39 -13.32
C THR A 133 11.50 24.35 -14.12
N SER A 134 12.42 23.45 -13.76
CA SER A 134 13.67 23.23 -14.51
C SER A 134 13.45 22.56 -15.87
N ARG A 135 12.37 21.77 -16.02
CA ARG A 135 11.96 21.21 -17.31
C ARG A 135 11.30 22.27 -18.19
N THR A 136 10.44 23.11 -17.63
CA THR A 136 9.73 24.16 -18.41
C THR A 136 10.68 25.22 -18.97
N ARG A 137 11.81 25.48 -18.31
CA ARG A 137 12.85 26.43 -18.77
C ARG A 137 13.80 25.90 -19.84
N ARG A 138 13.76 24.59 -20.13
CA ARG A 138 14.62 23.96 -21.16
C ARG A 138 13.90 23.78 -22.50
N PHE A 139 12.69 24.29 -22.63
CA PHE A 139 11.94 24.42 -23.87
C PHE A 139 11.81 25.89 -24.24
#